data_AF-A0A6B1E6X4-F1
#
_entry.id   AF-A0A6B1E6X4-F1
#
_cell.length_a   1.000
_cell.length_b   1.000
_cell.length_c   1.000
_cell.angle_alpha   90.00
_cell.angle_beta   90.00
_cell.angle_gamma   90.00
#
_symmetry.space_group_name_H-M   'P 1'
#
loop_
_entity.id
_entity.type
_entity.pdbx_description
1 polymer ?
#
loop_
_entity_poly.entity_id
_entity_poly.type
_entity_poly.pdbx_seq_one_letter_code
_entity_poly.pdbx_strand_id
1 'polypeptide(L)'
;MPLERIAFITVHTSPLAPMGGAKTGGMNVYISELARELGRLGIQVDIFTRRSSPYEPEIDYALGDNARVIYLKAGPAQALSPEQHVPHLSEFTASLIAFATLQNLRYGLVYSHYWLSGWVAAKLKEAWGIRFVHMYHTLGLMKQRIEETALNQPDQRVLIEMQVQQAAARIIAATPAEQAQLRWLYRAPRRQIIVIPPGVDPERFQQSDSRSAARAALRLKTETELLLFVGRIEPLKAVDTILEALHALRERKPDLLRRLHFMIVGGDPRDRSNREMTRLQSLSVKLGIDQLVSFVGAKEQAQLPRYYRAATAVIMPSDYESFGMVALEAMSSGTPVIASQVGGLQFLVRDRETGYHIPTREPISLADCIIELLSDSARAELMGESAARLAQDYAWSRIAQRLLRVFETVSGQARKQP
;
A
#
# COMPACT_ATOMS: atom_id res chain seq x y z
N MET A 1 -31.21 -9.69 -9.26
CA MET A 1 -30.52 -8.81 -10.23
C MET A 1 -29.03 -8.90 -9.95
N PRO A 2 -28.15 -8.83 -10.96
CA PRO A 2 -26.72 -8.80 -10.75
C PRO A 2 -26.30 -7.54 -9.99
N LEU A 3 -25.12 -7.57 -9.37
CA LEU A 3 -24.57 -6.40 -8.68
C LEU A 3 -24.11 -5.39 -9.72
N GLU A 4 -24.90 -4.33 -9.92
CA GLU A 4 -24.64 -3.34 -10.98
C GLU A 4 -23.79 -2.16 -10.50
N ARG A 5 -24.01 -1.69 -9.26
CA ARG A 5 -23.36 -0.50 -8.72
C ARG A 5 -22.89 -0.67 -7.28
N ILE A 6 -21.66 -0.25 -6.99
CA ILE A 6 -21.02 -0.33 -5.67
C ILE A 6 -20.54 1.07 -5.25
N ALA A 7 -20.82 1.44 -4.00
CA ALA A 7 -20.26 2.64 -3.38
C ALA A 7 -18.96 2.30 -2.63
N PHE A 8 -17.85 2.88 -3.05
CA PHE A 8 -16.59 2.85 -2.30
C PHE A 8 -16.53 4.07 -1.39
N ILE A 9 -16.14 3.89 -0.13
CA ILE A 9 -16.05 4.99 0.85
C ILE A 9 -14.61 5.17 1.28
N THR A 10 -14.06 6.37 1.06
CA THR A 10 -12.64 6.71 1.23
C THR A 10 -12.48 8.11 1.84
N VAL A 11 -13.00 8.32 3.05
CA VAL A 11 -13.20 9.68 3.61
C VAL A 11 -11.94 10.56 3.60
N HIS A 12 -10.82 10.02 4.07
CA HIS A 12 -9.67 10.82 4.48
C HIS A 12 -8.63 11.08 3.38
N THR A 13 -8.73 10.40 2.24
CA THR A 13 -7.78 10.54 1.13
C THR A 13 -8.44 10.09 -0.18
N SER A 14 -8.28 10.89 -1.24
CA SER A 14 -8.77 10.56 -2.58
C SER A 14 -7.88 9.49 -3.21
N PRO A 15 -8.43 8.48 -3.92
CA PRO A 15 -7.62 7.54 -4.71
C PRO A 15 -6.84 8.22 -5.84
N LEU A 16 -7.19 9.46 -6.21
CA LEU A 16 -6.53 10.26 -7.25
C LEU A 16 -5.61 11.34 -6.68
N ALA A 17 -5.41 11.39 -5.35
CA ALA A 17 -4.46 12.31 -4.77
C ALA A 17 -3.05 12.10 -5.38
N PRO A 18 -2.25 13.17 -5.61
CA PRO A 18 -0.92 13.04 -6.18
C PRO A 18 -0.03 12.10 -5.35
N MET A 19 0.61 11.13 -6.00
CA MET A 19 1.47 10.15 -5.33
C MET A 19 2.73 10.83 -4.77
N GLY A 20 3.13 10.45 -3.55
CA GLY A 20 4.34 11.00 -2.91
C GLY A 20 4.12 12.20 -1.98
N GLY A 21 2.90 12.73 -1.90
CA GLY A 21 2.51 13.65 -0.84
C GLY A 21 2.43 12.95 0.51
N ALA A 22 2.38 13.72 1.61
CA ALA A 22 2.36 13.19 2.98
C ALA A 22 1.20 12.20 3.30
N LYS A 23 0.23 12.00 2.38
CA LYS A 23 -1.01 11.23 2.59
C LYS A 23 -1.37 10.24 1.47
N THR A 24 -0.46 10.00 0.53
CA THR A 24 -0.66 9.03 -0.57
C THR A 24 0.19 7.79 -0.37
N GLY A 25 -0.44 6.61 -0.47
CA GLY A 25 0.25 5.33 -0.27
C GLY A 25 -0.49 4.16 -0.90
N GLY A 26 -0.15 2.93 -0.46
CA GLY A 26 -0.69 1.70 -1.03
C GLY A 26 -2.22 1.60 -1.01
N MET A 27 -2.90 2.25 -0.05
CA MET A 27 -4.36 2.28 -0.01
C MET A 27 -4.96 3.00 -1.24
N ASN A 28 -4.37 4.12 -1.66
CA ASN A 28 -4.84 4.89 -2.81
C ASN A 28 -4.71 4.07 -4.11
N VAL A 29 -3.57 3.38 -4.26
CA VAL A 29 -3.34 2.45 -5.39
C VAL A 29 -4.32 1.29 -5.33
N TYR A 30 -4.51 0.66 -4.15
CA TYR A 30 -5.48 -0.41 -3.97
C TYR A 30 -6.87 -0.01 -4.47
N ILE A 31 -7.35 1.15 -4.03
CA ILE A 31 -8.70 1.62 -4.33
C ILE A 31 -8.85 1.94 -5.83
N SER A 32 -7.88 2.67 -6.40
CA SER A 32 -7.95 3.08 -7.81
C SER A 32 -7.86 1.89 -8.76
N GLU A 33 -6.91 0.97 -8.54
CA GLU A 33 -6.73 -0.22 -9.39
C GLU A 33 -7.92 -1.17 -9.26
N LEU A 34 -8.42 -1.39 -8.04
CA LEU A 34 -9.62 -2.21 -7.85
C LEU A 34 -10.85 -1.61 -8.55
N ALA A 35 -11.06 -0.30 -8.44
CA ALA A 35 -12.17 0.36 -9.09
C ALA A 35 -12.08 0.26 -10.62
N ARG A 36 -10.88 0.40 -11.19
CA ARG A 36 -10.62 0.18 -12.63
C ARG A 36 -10.98 -1.22 -13.07
N GLU A 37 -10.50 -2.23 -12.35
CA GLU A 37 -10.78 -3.63 -12.69
C GLU A 37 -12.25 -4.00 -12.55
N LEU A 38 -12.92 -3.55 -11.50
CA LEU A 38 -14.37 -3.75 -11.36
C LEU A 38 -15.13 -3.03 -12.49
N GLY A 39 -14.68 -1.84 -12.88
CA GLY A 39 -15.21 -1.12 -14.03
C GLY A 39 -15.05 -1.89 -15.34
N ARG A 40 -13.89 -2.53 -15.58
CA ARG A 40 -13.64 -3.42 -16.72
C ARG A 40 -14.56 -4.64 -16.72
N LEU A 41 -14.96 -5.12 -15.54
CA LEU A 41 -15.95 -6.19 -15.38
C LEU A 41 -17.40 -5.71 -15.53
N GLY A 42 -17.63 -4.43 -15.88
CA GLY A 42 -18.95 -3.84 -16.10
C GLY A 42 -19.67 -3.36 -14.84
N ILE A 43 -18.98 -3.29 -13.69
CA ILE A 43 -19.55 -2.82 -12.42
C ILE A 43 -19.36 -1.31 -12.33
N GLN A 44 -20.44 -0.58 -12.06
CA GLN A 44 -20.37 0.86 -11.83
C GLN A 44 -19.85 1.14 -10.41
N VAL A 45 -18.71 1.82 -10.30
CA VAL A 45 -18.06 2.14 -9.03
C VAL A 45 -18.09 3.63 -8.79
N ASP A 46 -18.77 4.03 -7.71
CA ASP A 46 -18.78 5.41 -7.23
C ASP A 46 -17.90 5.51 -5.97
N ILE A 47 -16.79 6.23 -6.06
CA ILE A 47 -15.85 6.40 -4.94
C ILE A 47 -16.11 7.74 -4.26
N PHE A 48 -16.59 7.70 -3.03
CA PHE A 48 -16.87 8.89 -2.23
C PHE A 48 -15.69 9.26 -1.34
N THR A 49 -15.15 10.47 -1.55
CA THR A 49 -14.05 11.04 -0.75
C THR A 49 -14.40 12.46 -0.31
N ARG A 50 -13.84 12.91 0.81
CA ARG A 50 -14.01 14.30 1.25
C ARG A 50 -13.18 15.21 0.34
N ARG A 51 -13.73 16.38 0.00
CA ARG A 51 -12.99 17.46 -0.66
C ARG A 51 -11.86 17.98 0.23
N SER A 52 -10.64 17.93 -0.27
CA SER A 52 -9.40 18.34 0.39
C SER A 52 -8.82 19.64 -0.17
N SER A 53 -9.36 20.16 -1.27
CA SER A 53 -8.96 21.42 -1.91
C SER A 53 -10.16 22.09 -2.59
N PRO A 54 -10.24 23.44 -2.63
CA PRO A 54 -11.32 24.13 -3.35
C PRO A 54 -11.25 23.90 -4.87
N TYR A 55 -10.10 23.47 -5.39
CA TYR A 55 -9.88 23.24 -6.83
C TYR A 55 -10.24 21.82 -7.29
N GLU A 56 -10.57 20.91 -6.37
CA GLU A 56 -11.04 19.59 -6.75
C GLU A 56 -12.41 19.68 -7.44
N PRO A 57 -12.62 18.92 -8.54
CA PRO A 57 -13.90 18.89 -9.21
C PRO A 57 -14.96 18.25 -8.32
N GLU A 58 -16.24 18.37 -8.67
CA GLU A 58 -17.29 17.63 -7.97
C GLU A 58 -17.22 16.13 -8.28
N ILE A 59 -16.99 15.78 -9.55
CA ILE A 59 -16.84 14.41 -10.04
C ILE A 59 -15.61 14.34 -10.95
N ASP A 60 -14.79 13.31 -10.76
CA ASP A 60 -13.63 13.00 -11.58
C ASP A 60 -13.77 11.61 -12.22
N TYR A 61 -13.54 11.53 -13.53
CA TYR A 61 -13.70 10.34 -14.37
C TYR A 61 -12.36 9.70 -14.79
N ALA A 62 -11.24 10.11 -14.18
CA ALA A 62 -9.91 9.56 -14.50
C ALA A 62 -9.78 8.04 -14.24
N LEU A 63 -10.75 7.41 -13.57
CA LEU A 63 -10.77 5.98 -13.30
C LEU A 63 -11.36 5.12 -14.44
N GLY A 64 -11.87 5.72 -15.51
CA GLY A 64 -12.47 5.04 -16.67
C GLY A 64 -14.00 5.06 -16.64
N ASP A 65 -14.64 4.54 -17.70
CA ASP A 65 -16.08 4.76 -17.97
C ASP A 65 -17.03 4.27 -16.86
N ASN A 66 -16.65 3.21 -16.15
CA ASN A 66 -17.44 2.61 -15.09
C ASN A 66 -16.96 2.95 -13.68
N ALA A 67 -15.98 3.85 -13.53
CA ALA A 67 -15.46 4.23 -12.22
C ALA A 67 -15.26 5.75 -12.12
N ARG A 68 -15.84 6.38 -11.10
CA ARG A 68 -15.72 7.82 -10.87
C ARG A 68 -15.49 8.15 -9.40
N VAL A 69 -14.83 9.27 -9.14
CA VAL A 69 -14.56 9.81 -7.81
C VAL A 69 -15.45 11.01 -7.56
N ILE A 70 -16.21 11.00 -6.46
CA ILE A 70 -17.13 12.06 -6.06
C ILE A 70 -16.54 12.76 -4.82
N TYR A 71 -16.27 14.06 -4.96
CA TYR A 71 -15.69 14.89 -3.90
C TYR A 71 -16.77 15.63 -3.13
N LEU A 72 -17.14 15.08 -1.99
CA LEU A 72 -18.20 15.61 -1.13
C LEU A 72 -17.69 16.75 -0.25
N LYS A 73 -18.53 17.77 -0.09
CA LYS A 73 -18.32 18.85 0.89
C LYS A 73 -18.63 18.32 2.29
N ALA A 74 -17.64 18.40 3.17
CA ALA A 74 -17.76 18.09 4.60
C ALA A 74 -16.63 18.80 5.36
N GLY A 75 -16.94 19.89 6.04
CA GLY A 75 -15.94 20.76 6.65
C GLY A 75 -15.12 21.57 5.64
N PRO A 76 -13.97 22.15 6.05
CA PRO A 76 -13.20 23.08 5.21
C PRO A 76 -12.63 22.37 3.98
N ALA A 77 -12.45 23.04 2.84
CA ALA A 77 -11.83 22.42 1.65
C ALA A 77 -10.29 22.43 1.74
N GLN A 78 -9.73 21.79 2.78
CA GLN A 78 -8.28 21.71 3.02
C GLN A 78 -7.87 20.31 3.48
N ALA A 79 -6.57 20.02 3.39
CA ALA A 79 -5.99 18.78 3.86
C ALA A 79 -6.09 18.65 5.39
N LEU A 80 -6.65 17.54 5.88
CA LEU A 80 -6.84 17.26 7.31
C LEU A 80 -6.14 15.96 7.72
N SER A 81 -5.57 15.91 8.93
CA SER A 81 -5.11 14.64 9.51
C SER A 81 -6.31 13.71 9.73
N PRO A 82 -6.12 12.37 9.80
CA PRO A 82 -7.21 11.43 10.03
C PRO A 82 -8.15 11.81 11.18
N GLU A 83 -7.60 12.26 12.29
CA GLU A 83 -8.33 12.64 13.52
C GLU A 83 -9.18 13.89 13.30
N GLN A 84 -8.68 14.84 12.51
CA GLN A 84 -9.40 16.06 12.16
C GLN A 84 -10.62 15.82 11.26
N HIS A 85 -10.77 14.64 10.65
CA HIS A 85 -11.98 14.29 9.89
C HIS A 85 -13.17 13.90 10.78
N VAL A 86 -12.92 13.48 12.03
CA VAL A 86 -13.95 12.94 12.93
C VAL A 86 -15.15 13.88 13.10
N PRO A 87 -14.98 15.19 13.36
CA PRO A 87 -16.11 16.11 13.50
C PRO A 87 -16.96 16.25 12.23
N HIS A 88 -16.43 15.88 11.06
CA HIS A 88 -17.06 16.06 9.76
C HIS A 88 -17.70 14.78 9.21
N LEU A 89 -17.62 13.64 9.92
CA LEU A 89 -18.14 12.37 9.42
C LEU A 89 -19.67 12.38 9.20
N SER A 90 -20.43 13.02 10.10
CA SER A 90 -21.87 13.15 9.96
C SER A 90 -22.26 14.02 8.75
N GLU A 91 -21.56 15.14 8.57
CA GLU A 91 -21.75 16.03 7.41
C GLU A 91 -21.40 15.31 6.10
N PHE A 92 -20.28 14.58 6.07
CA PHE A 92 -19.89 13.75 4.93
C PHE A 92 -20.96 12.71 4.58
N THR A 93 -21.49 12.03 5.59
CA THR A 93 -22.55 11.02 5.41
C THR A 93 -23.83 11.66 4.86
N ALA A 94 -24.24 12.80 5.40
CA ALA A 94 -25.42 13.53 4.91
C ALA A 94 -25.23 14.00 3.46
N SER A 95 -24.08 14.57 3.11
CA SER A 95 -23.73 14.97 1.74
C SER A 95 -23.74 13.79 0.77
N LEU A 96 -23.29 12.62 1.20
CA LEU A 96 -23.31 11.40 0.40
C LEU A 96 -24.75 10.95 0.12
N ILE A 97 -25.59 10.90 1.16
CA ILE A 97 -27.00 10.55 1.04
C ILE A 97 -27.74 11.53 0.13
N ALA A 98 -27.49 12.83 0.29
CA ALA A 98 -28.06 13.87 -0.54
C ALA A 98 -27.65 13.71 -2.02
N PHE A 99 -26.35 13.50 -2.28
CA PHE A 99 -25.86 13.26 -3.64
C PHE A 99 -26.53 12.03 -4.29
N ALA A 100 -26.56 10.90 -3.59
CA ALA A 100 -27.19 9.68 -4.09
C ALA A 100 -28.69 9.88 -4.38
N THR A 101 -29.39 10.63 -3.52
CA THR A 101 -30.82 10.93 -3.68
C THR A 101 -31.06 11.83 -4.89
N LEU A 102 -30.30 12.92 -5.02
CA LEU A 102 -30.43 13.87 -6.14
C LEU A 102 -30.10 13.23 -7.49
N GLN A 103 -29.16 12.29 -7.52
CA GLN A 103 -28.75 11.57 -8.72
C GLN A 103 -29.60 10.30 -8.97
N ASN A 104 -30.62 10.03 -8.13
CA ASN A 104 -31.45 8.82 -8.18
C ASN A 104 -30.62 7.52 -8.21
N LEU A 105 -29.53 7.48 -7.45
CA LEU A 105 -28.60 6.36 -7.40
C LEU A 105 -28.98 5.36 -6.30
N ARG A 106 -28.87 4.07 -6.63
CA ARG A 106 -28.99 2.97 -5.68
C ARG A 106 -27.73 2.11 -5.75
N TYR A 107 -27.25 1.69 -4.59
CA TYR A 107 -26.08 0.83 -4.47
C TYR A 107 -26.52 -0.56 -4.03
N GLY A 108 -25.96 -1.60 -4.64
CA GLY A 108 -26.15 -2.98 -4.19
C GLY A 108 -25.22 -3.36 -3.03
N LEU A 109 -24.13 -2.63 -2.87
CA LEU A 109 -23.15 -2.83 -1.82
C LEU A 109 -22.40 -1.53 -1.48
N VAL A 110 -21.97 -1.40 -0.22
CA VAL A 110 -20.92 -0.45 0.20
C VAL A 110 -19.61 -1.21 0.48
N TYR A 111 -18.48 -0.72 -0.04
CA TYR A 111 -17.15 -1.18 0.35
C TYR A 111 -16.37 -0.03 0.98
N SER A 112 -16.06 -0.14 2.27
CA SER A 112 -15.40 0.94 3.01
C SER A 112 -13.94 0.64 3.31
N HIS A 113 -13.12 1.67 3.20
CA HIS A 113 -11.67 1.60 3.37
C HIS A 113 -11.23 2.50 4.53
N TYR A 114 -10.58 1.92 5.54
CA TYR A 114 -10.11 2.60 6.75
C TYR A 114 -11.23 2.96 7.74
N TRP A 115 -10.87 3.12 9.02
CA TRP A 115 -11.83 3.21 10.13
C TRP A 115 -12.86 4.35 9.99
N LEU A 116 -12.43 5.52 9.50
CA LEU A 116 -13.32 6.67 9.23
C LEU A 116 -14.43 6.31 8.23
N SER A 117 -14.06 5.66 7.13
CA SER A 117 -15.01 5.22 6.12
C SER A 117 -15.87 4.05 6.61
N GLY A 118 -15.32 3.21 7.49
CA GLY A 118 -16.05 2.15 8.17
C GLY A 118 -17.21 2.72 9.00
N TRP A 119 -16.95 3.80 9.74
CA TRP A 119 -17.99 4.51 10.50
C TRP A 119 -19.10 5.02 9.59
N VAL A 120 -18.75 5.65 8.47
CA VAL A 120 -19.73 6.12 7.47
C VAL A 120 -20.53 4.95 6.92
N ALA A 121 -19.90 3.82 6.59
CA ALA A 121 -20.60 2.65 6.09
C ALA A 121 -21.58 2.04 7.12
N ALA A 122 -21.26 2.08 8.42
CA ALA A 122 -22.19 1.69 9.46
C ALA A 122 -23.42 2.61 9.50
N LYS A 123 -23.26 3.92 9.27
CA LYS A 123 -24.38 4.86 9.16
C LYS A 123 -25.18 4.71 7.87
N LEU A 124 -24.55 4.41 6.75
CA LEU A 124 -25.26 4.09 5.50
C LEU A 124 -26.05 2.78 5.62
N LYS A 125 -25.57 1.80 6.41
CA LYS A 125 -26.35 0.61 6.74
C LYS A 125 -27.63 0.95 7.49
N GLU A 126 -27.56 1.84 8.47
CA GLU A 126 -28.75 2.34 9.21
C GLU A 126 -29.71 3.09 8.29
N ALA A 127 -29.20 3.97 7.42
CA ALA A 127 -30.02 4.83 6.57
C ALA A 127 -30.62 4.13 5.34
N TRP A 128 -29.89 3.19 4.72
CA TRP A 128 -30.29 2.55 3.47
C TRP A 128 -30.65 1.07 3.62
N GLY A 129 -30.46 0.47 4.80
CA GLY A 129 -30.61 -0.98 4.99
C GLY A 129 -29.59 -1.82 4.21
N ILE A 130 -28.52 -1.20 3.70
CA ILE A 130 -27.52 -1.86 2.85
C ILE A 130 -26.49 -2.62 3.66
N ARG A 131 -25.99 -3.74 3.13
CA ARG A 131 -24.84 -4.44 3.70
C ARG A 131 -23.54 -3.82 3.20
N PHE A 132 -22.50 -3.88 4.02
CA PHE A 132 -21.18 -3.40 3.64
C PHE A 132 -20.08 -4.42 3.92
N VAL A 133 -19.06 -4.36 3.06
CA VAL A 133 -17.77 -5.00 3.26
C VAL A 133 -16.79 -3.93 3.75
N HIS A 134 -15.82 -4.33 4.56
CA HIS A 134 -14.84 -3.40 5.13
C HIS A 134 -13.40 -3.91 4.98
N MET A 135 -12.46 -3.00 4.74
CA MET A 135 -11.02 -3.27 4.81
C MET A 135 -10.34 -2.18 5.66
N TYR A 136 -9.61 -2.60 6.68
CA TYR A 136 -8.99 -1.69 7.66
C TYR A 136 -7.76 -0.97 7.10
N HIS A 137 -6.96 -1.64 6.27
CA HIS A 137 -5.62 -1.21 5.78
C HIS A 137 -4.54 -1.10 6.88
N THR A 138 -4.89 -0.56 8.04
CA THR A 138 -4.09 -0.61 9.27
C THR A 138 -5.01 -0.74 10.48
N LEU A 139 -4.52 -1.34 11.56
CA LEU A 139 -5.28 -1.56 12.79
C LEU A 139 -4.73 -0.67 13.92
N GLY A 140 -5.61 0.08 14.61
CA GLY A 140 -5.24 0.94 15.74
C GLY A 140 -4.54 0.18 16.87
N LEU A 141 -5.08 -0.96 17.29
CA LEU A 141 -4.49 -1.80 18.33
C LEU A 141 -3.13 -2.40 17.95
N MET A 142 -2.86 -2.60 16.65
CA MET A 142 -1.53 -3.03 16.20
C MET A 142 -0.53 -1.87 16.26
N LYS A 143 -0.93 -0.66 15.82
CA LYS A 143 -0.07 0.52 15.90
C LYS A 143 0.37 0.83 17.32
N GLN A 144 -0.57 0.84 18.27
CA GLN A 144 -0.28 1.06 19.70
C GLN A 144 0.75 0.07 20.24
N ARG A 145 0.68 -1.21 19.83
CA ARG A 145 1.62 -2.25 20.25
C ARG A 145 3.03 -2.05 19.69
N ILE A 146 3.15 -1.55 18.46
CA ILE A 146 4.45 -1.36 17.79
C ILE A 146 5.13 -0.08 18.28
N GLU A 147 4.35 0.99 18.51
CA GLU A 147 4.86 2.28 18.96
C GLU A 147 5.10 2.33 20.48
N GLU A 148 4.85 1.23 21.21
CA GLU A 148 4.89 1.14 22.67
C GLU A 148 4.12 2.26 23.39
N THR A 149 3.18 2.91 22.69
CA THR A 149 2.36 3.98 23.24
C THR A 149 1.36 3.37 24.22
N ALA A 150 1.48 3.76 25.48
CA ALA A 150 0.69 3.20 26.57
C ALA A 150 -0.83 3.26 26.30
N LEU A 151 -1.54 2.20 26.66
CA LEU A 151 -3.01 1.99 26.59
C LEU A 151 -3.83 2.98 27.47
N ASN A 152 -3.25 4.11 27.87
CA ASN A 152 -3.70 4.90 29.01
C ASN A 152 -4.80 5.93 28.68
N GLN A 153 -5.30 5.98 27.43
CA GLN A 153 -6.49 6.75 27.07
C GLN A 153 -7.40 5.97 26.11
N PRO A 154 -8.73 6.16 26.17
CA PRO A 154 -9.65 5.55 25.22
C PRO A 154 -9.36 6.07 23.81
N ASP A 155 -8.74 5.23 22.99
CA ASP A 155 -8.48 5.55 21.60
C ASP A 155 -9.79 5.52 20.81
N GLN A 156 -10.28 6.71 20.44
CA GLN A 156 -11.48 6.90 19.64
C GLN A 156 -11.45 6.08 18.34
N ARG A 157 -10.28 5.93 17.72
CA ARG A 157 -10.12 5.09 16.53
C ARG A 157 -10.42 3.63 16.87
N VAL A 158 -9.85 3.10 17.96
CA VAL A 158 -10.06 1.69 18.36
C VAL A 158 -11.54 1.43 18.65
N LEU A 159 -12.22 2.34 19.35
CA LEU A 159 -13.65 2.22 19.62
C LEU A 159 -14.47 2.14 18.33
N ILE A 160 -14.17 3.02 17.36
CA ILE A 160 -14.85 3.02 16.06
C ILE A 160 -14.50 1.75 15.28
N GLU A 161 -13.24 1.32 15.26
CA GLU A 161 -12.82 0.09 14.59
C GLU A 161 -13.56 -1.15 15.13
N MET A 162 -13.81 -1.22 16.44
CA MET A 162 -14.62 -2.28 17.07
C MET A 162 -16.10 -2.20 16.67
N GLN A 163 -16.69 -1.01 16.61
CA GLN A 163 -18.07 -0.84 16.13
C GLN A 163 -18.22 -1.25 14.67
N VAL A 164 -17.26 -0.86 13.83
CA VAL A 164 -17.20 -1.24 12.41
C VAL A 164 -17.07 -2.76 12.27
N GLN A 165 -16.23 -3.39 13.09
CA GLN A 165 -16.09 -4.85 13.12
C GLN A 165 -17.45 -5.51 13.36
N GLN A 166 -18.20 -5.05 14.36
CA GLN A 166 -19.51 -5.62 14.69
C GLN A 166 -20.55 -5.39 13.58
N ALA A 167 -20.50 -4.24 12.90
CA ALA A 167 -21.49 -3.84 11.91
C ALA A 167 -21.27 -4.46 10.50
N ALA A 168 -20.02 -4.73 10.11
CA ALA A 168 -19.65 -5.19 8.77
C ALA A 168 -20.19 -6.58 8.44
N ALA A 169 -20.65 -6.80 7.21
CA ALA A 169 -21.10 -8.13 6.78
C ALA A 169 -19.92 -9.07 6.53
N ARG A 170 -18.83 -8.54 5.94
CA ARG A 170 -17.54 -9.21 5.76
C ARG A 170 -16.41 -8.21 5.95
N ILE A 171 -15.27 -8.71 6.39
CA ILE A 171 -14.02 -7.96 6.51
C ILE A 171 -13.00 -8.60 5.56
N ILE A 172 -12.40 -7.80 4.69
CA ILE A 172 -11.29 -8.22 3.86
C ILE A 172 -9.99 -7.97 4.63
N ALA A 173 -9.23 -9.03 4.85
CA ALA A 173 -7.86 -8.96 5.36
C ALA A 173 -6.89 -9.18 4.19
N ALA A 174 -5.84 -8.36 4.12
CA ALA A 174 -4.79 -8.48 3.12
C ALA A 174 -3.96 -9.75 3.30
N THR A 175 -3.81 -10.23 4.53
CA THR A 175 -2.88 -11.33 4.86
C THR A 175 -3.45 -12.28 5.91
N PRO A 176 -2.93 -13.51 6.01
CA PRO A 176 -3.23 -14.39 7.13
C PRO A 176 -2.85 -13.81 8.50
N ALA A 177 -1.78 -13.02 8.58
CA ALA A 177 -1.42 -12.32 9.83
C ALA A 177 -2.47 -11.28 10.21
N GLU A 178 -2.97 -10.46 9.27
CA GLU A 178 -4.03 -9.50 9.56
C GLU A 178 -5.32 -10.23 9.99
N GLN A 179 -5.67 -11.37 9.37
CA GLN A 179 -6.77 -12.20 9.87
C GLN A 179 -6.55 -12.65 11.33
N ALA A 180 -5.34 -13.12 11.68
CA ALA A 180 -5.02 -13.51 13.04
C ALA A 180 -5.12 -12.32 14.02
N GLN A 181 -4.62 -11.15 13.62
CA GLN A 181 -4.70 -9.90 14.40
C GLN A 181 -6.14 -9.45 14.61
N LEU A 182 -6.98 -9.47 13.58
CA LEU A 182 -8.42 -9.15 13.69
C LEU A 182 -9.14 -10.09 14.66
N ARG A 183 -8.83 -11.38 14.63
CA ARG A 183 -9.40 -12.37 15.57
C ARG A 183 -8.92 -12.17 17.00
N TRP A 184 -7.65 -11.86 17.18
CA TRP A 184 -7.03 -11.75 18.49
C TRP A 184 -7.36 -10.41 19.18
N LEU A 185 -7.16 -9.31 18.48
CA LEU A 185 -7.29 -7.95 19.02
C LEU A 185 -8.73 -7.42 18.97
N TYR A 186 -9.44 -7.67 17.87
CA TYR A 186 -10.80 -7.14 17.66
C TYR A 186 -11.88 -8.21 17.90
N ARG A 187 -11.50 -9.44 18.27
CA ARG A 187 -12.42 -10.57 18.51
C ARG A 187 -13.36 -10.85 17.32
N ALA A 188 -12.94 -10.50 16.12
CA ALA A 188 -13.73 -10.68 14.91
C ALA A 188 -13.97 -12.18 14.62
N PRO A 189 -15.22 -12.63 14.37
CA PRO A 189 -15.51 -14.02 14.04
C PRO A 189 -14.79 -14.48 12.77
N ARG A 190 -14.21 -15.70 12.77
CA ARG A 190 -13.49 -16.25 11.60
C ARG A 190 -14.32 -16.23 10.32
N ARG A 191 -15.62 -16.54 10.40
CA ARG A 191 -16.55 -16.54 9.25
C ARG A 191 -16.79 -15.16 8.62
N GLN A 192 -16.47 -14.09 9.36
CA GLN A 192 -16.62 -12.73 8.88
C GLN A 192 -15.40 -12.27 8.07
N ILE A 193 -14.22 -12.85 8.31
CA ILE A 193 -12.95 -12.40 7.74
C ILE A 193 -12.59 -13.26 6.53
N ILE A 194 -12.35 -12.63 5.39
CA ILE A 194 -11.90 -13.29 4.16
C ILE A 194 -10.53 -12.72 3.81
N VAL A 195 -9.55 -13.60 3.58
CA VAL A 195 -8.20 -13.17 3.19
C VAL A 195 -8.15 -13.00 1.67
N ILE A 196 -8.03 -11.77 1.21
CA ILE A 196 -7.78 -11.42 -0.19
C ILE A 196 -6.68 -10.36 -0.22
N PRO A 197 -5.51 -10.69 -0.77
CA PRO A 197 -4.40 -9.74 -0.83
C PRO A 197 -4.70 -8.59 -1.81
N PRO A 198 -4.05 -7.42 -1.65
CA PRO A 198 -3.85 -6.46 -2.73
C PRO A 198 -3.22 -7.12 -3.96
N GLY A 199 -3.34 -6.44 -5.09
CA GLY A 199 -2.74 -6.87 -6.34
C GLY A 199 -1.64 -5.96 -6.87
N VAL A 200 -1.18 -6.32 -8.06
CA VAL A 200 -0.25 -5.56 -8.89
C VAL A 200 -0.76 -5.55 -10.33
N ASP A 201 -0.33 -4.57 -11.11
CA ASP A 201 -0.56 -4.48 -12.54
C ASP A 201 0.65 -5.09 -13.26
N PRO A 202 0.61 -6.37 -13.66
CA PRO A 202 1.80 -7.00 -14.21
C PRO A 202 2.18 -6.42 -15.56
N GLU A 203 1.22 -5.93 -16.35
CA GLU A 203 1.51 -5.28 -17.63
C GLU A 203 2.37 -4.04 -17.39
N ARG A 204 1.98 -3.15 -16.46
CA ARG A 204 2.76 -1.97 -16.12
C ARG A 204 4.18 -2.29 -15.62
N PHE A 205 4.30 -3.32 -14.78
CA PHE A 205 5.57 -3.62 -14.12
C PHE A 205 6.47 -4.59 -14.90
N GLN A 206 5.95 -5.29 -15.93
CA GLN A 206 6.73 -6.16 -16.83
C GLN A 206 7.04 -5.54 -18.18
N GLN A 207 6.22 -4.62 -18.69
CA GLN A 207 6.47 -3.90 -19.96
C GLN A 207 7.60 -2.85 -19.86
N SER A 208 8.33 -2.83 -18.75
CA SER A 208 9.46 -1.91 -18.58
C SER A 208 10.60 -2.21 -19.55
N ASP A 209 11.39 -1.17 -19.84
CA ASP A 209 12.70 -1.22 -20.48
C ASP A 209 13.51 -2.48 -20.11
N SER A 210 14.36 -2.97 -21.02
CA SER A 210 15.38 -3.96 -20.62
C SER A 210 16.17 -3.43 -19.42
N ARG A 211 16.72 -4.32 -18.57
CA ARG A 211 17.51 -3.90 -17.41
C ARG A 211 18.63 -2.91 -17.80
N SER A 212 19.29 -3.13 -18.94
CA SER A 212 20.31 -2.21 -19.47
C SER A 212 19.74 -0.84 -19.84
N ALA A 213 18.60 -0.78 -20.52
CA ALA A 213 17.94 0.48 -20.88
C ALA A 213 17.43 1.24 -19.63
N ALA A 214 16.85 0.54 -18.66
CA ALA A 214 16.43 1.13 -17.38
C ALA A 214 17.62 1.74 -16.62
N ARG A 215 18.76 1.04 -16.58
CA ARG A 215 20.00 1.53 -15.94
C ARG A 215 20.60 2.73 -16.67
N ALA A 216 20.60 2.71 -18.00
CA ALA A 216 21.06 3.84 -18.81
C ALA A 216 20.20 5.10 -18.59
N ALA A 217 18.87 4.94 -18.50
CA ALA A 217 17.95 6.04 -18.22
C ALA A 217 18.17 6.66 -16.83
N LEU A 218 18.64 5.86 -15.86
CA LEU A 218 19.05 6.34 -14.53
C LEU A 218 20.52 6.77 -14.44
N ARG A 219 21.24 6.78 -15.58
CA ARG A 219 22.67 7.16 -15.68
C ARG A 219 23.58 6.34 -14.75
N LEU A 220 23.23 5.07 -14.53
CA LEU A 220 24.04 4.13 -13.75
C LEU A 220 25.18 3.60 -14.62
N LYS A 221 26.38 3.49 -14.05
CA LYS A 221 27.50 2.85 -14.72
C LYS A 221 27.27 1.35 -14.81
N THR A 222 27.87 0.69 -15.79
CA THR A 222 27.65 -0.74 -16.07
C THR A 222 27.96 -1.61 -14.85
N GLU A 223 29.05 -1.31 -14.13
CA GLU A 223 29.55 -2.04 -12.97
C GLU A 223 28.80 -1.76 -11.65
N THR A 224 27.88 -0.78 -11.64
CA THR A 224 27.18 -0.34 -10.43
C THR A 224 26.06 -1.31 -10.03
N GLU A 225 26.11 -1.87 -8.83
CA GLU A 225 25.01 -2.61 -8.24
C GLU A 225 24.04 -1.65 -7.56
N LEU A 226 22.80 -1.58 -8.04
CA LEU A 226 21.79 -0.67 -7.50
C LEU A 226 20.95 -1.39 -6.44
N LEU A 227 21.04 -0.94 -5.19
CA LEU A 227 20.08 -1.29 -4.14
C LEU A 227 19.02 -0.20 -4.09
N LEU A 228 17.76 -0.60 -3.97
CA LEU A 228 16.63 0.33 -4.04
C LEU A 228 15.74 0.22 -2.82
N PHE A 229 15.38 1.36 -2.24
CA PHE A 229 14.24 1.49 -1.34
C PHE A 229 13.16 2.34 -2.01
N VAL A 230 11.90 1.91 -1.93
CA VAL A 230 10.74 2.69 -2.38
C VAL A 230 9.73 2.74 -1.24
N GLY A 231 9.28 3.94 -0.88
CA GLY A 231 8.23 4.09 0.12
C GLY A 231 8.22 5.44 0.82
N ARG A 232 7.31 5.58 1.79
CA ARG A 232 7.26 6.76 2.65
C ARG A 232 8.50 6.82 3.54
N ILE A 233 8.98 8.03 3.81
CA ILE A 233 10.13 8.27 4.67
C ILE A 233 9.62 8.49 6.09
N GLU A 234 9.49 7.37 6.82
CA GLU A 234 8.93 7.28 8.17
C GLU A 234 9.78 6.31 9.01
N PRO A 235 9.91 6.51 10.34
CA PRO A 235 10.74 5.65 11.19
C PRO A 235 10.39 4.15 11.11
N LEU A 236 9.10 3.82 10.95
CA LEU A 236 8.61 2.43 10.81
C LEU A 236 9.12 1.71 9.55
N LYS A 237 9.66 2.46 8.58
CA LYS A 237 10.29 1.87 7.37
C LYS A 237 11.74 1.49 7.58
N ALA A 238 12.34 1.85 8.71
CA ALA A 238 13.67 1.44 9.17
C ALA A 238 14.76 1.55 8.08
N VAL A 239 14.74 2.64 7.31
CA VAL A 239 15.72 2.90 6.24
C VAL A 239 17.13 3.03 6.82
N ASP A 240 17.25 3.44 8.09
CA ASP A 240 18.50 3.46 8.85
C ASP A 240 19.17 2.08 8.93
N THR A 241 18.41 0.98 9.04
CA THR A 241 18.97 -0.38 9.00
C THR A 241 19.73 -0.65 7.70
N ILE A 242 19.29 -0.08 6.57
CA ILE A 242 20.01 -0.19 5.29
C ILE A 242 21.32 0.60 5.36
N LEU A 243 21.28 1.83 5.88
CA LEU A 243 22.47 2.68 6.01
C LEU A 243 23.53 2.03 6.91
N GLU A 244 23.10 1.44 8.02
CA GLU A 244 23.96 0.70 8.96
C GLU A 244 24.54 -0.58 8.32
N ALA A 245 23.75 -1.31 7.53
CA ALA A 245 24.23 -2.47 6.78
C ALA A 245 25.31 -2.07 5.76
N LEU A 246 25.11 -0.97 5.02
CA LEU A 246 26.08 -0.44 4.06
C LEU A 246 27.37 0.01 4.75
N HIS A 247 27.27 0.60 5.94
CA HIS A 247 28.43 0.92 6.77
C HIS A 247 29.19 -0.34 7.19
N ALA A 248 28.50 -1.40 7.61
CA ALA A 248 29.12 -2.68 7.99
C ALA A 248 29.85 -3.36 6.80
N LEU A 249 29.36 -3.17 5.57
CA LEU A 249 30.03 -3.68 4.37
C LEU A 249 31.38 -3.02 4.10
N ARG A 250 31.62 -1.80 4.61
CA ARG A 250 32.88 -1.07 4.39
C ARG A 250 34.10 -1.84 4.91
N GLU A 251 33.98 -2.41 6.10
CA GLU A 251 35.05 -3.19 6.72
C GLU A 251 35.14 -4.62 6.15
N ARG A 252 33.98 -5.21 5.80
CA ARG A 252 33.89 -6.63 5.44
C ARG A 252 34.16 -6.91 3.97
N LYS A 253 33.72 -6.03 3.07
CA LYS A 253 33.74 -6.19 1.60
C LYS A 253 33.92 -4.82 0.91
N PRO A 254 35.07 -4.13 1.09
CA PRO A 254 35.29 -2.80 0.52
C PRO A 254 35.22 -2.74 -1.02
N ASP A 255 35.61 -3.81 -1.72
CA ASP A 255 35.47 -3.91 -3.18
C ASP A 255 34.00 -3.94 -3.62
N LEU A 256 33.14 -4.63 -2.86
CA LEU A 256 31.71 -4.67 -3.13
C LEU A 256 31.09 -3.30 -2.91
N LEU A 257 31.41 -2.65 -1.78
CA LEU A 257 30.90 -1.33 -1.44
C LEU A 257 31.21 -0.30 -2.53
N ARG A 258 32.41 -0.34 -3.13
CA ARG A 258 32.81 0.55 -4.24
C ARG A 258 31.92 0.44 -5.48
N ARG A 259 31.25 -0.69 -5.67
CA ARG A 259 30.33 -0.92 -6.78
C ARG A 259 28.87 -0.64 -6.41
N LEU A 260 28.55 -0.45 -5.14
CA LEU A 260 27.16 -0.25 -4.70
C LEU A 260 26.72 1.20 -4.89
N HIS A 261 25.46 1.35 -5.29
CA HIS A 261 24.70 2.59 -5.16
C HIS A 261 23.38 2.29 -4.47
N PHE A 262 23.04 3.04 -3.42
CA PHE A 262 21.77 2.92 -2.72
C PHE A 262 20.87 4.10 -3.07
N MET A 263 19.72 3.81 -3.68
CA MET A 263 18.75 4.82 -4.09
C MET A 263 17.48 4.73 -3.25
N ILE A 264 17.01 5.90 -2.79
CA ILE A 264 15.83 6.06 -1.95
C ILE A 264 14.80 6.86 -2.74
N VAL A 265 13.72 6.18 -3.14
CA VAL A 265 12.55 6.78 -3.80
C VAL A 265 11.45 7.02 -2.77
N GLY A 266 11.24 8.27 -2.40
CA GLY A 266 10.24 8.66 -1.41
C GLY A 266 10.46 10.05 -0.82
N GLY A 267 9.36 10.69 -0.38
CA GLY A 267 9.39 12.04 0.22
C GLY A 267 9.88 13.15 -0.72
N ASP A 268 10.12 14.35 -0.20
CA ASP A 268 10.91 15.38 -0.89
C ASP A 268 12.23 15.55 -0.12
N PRO A 269 13.40 15.28 -0.72
CA PRO A 269 14.70 15.43 -0.05
C PRO A 269 15.01 16.88 0.39
N ARG A 270 14.27 17.87 -0.13
CA ARG A 270 14.40 19.28 0.21
C ARG A 270 13.44 19.71 1.32
N ASP A 271 12.45 18.89 1.65
CA ASP A 271 11.50 19.19 2.71
C ASP A 271 12.15 19.01 4.09
N ARG A 272 12.54 20.13 4.69
CA ARG A 272 13.14 20.20 6.03
C ARG A 272 12.14 19.96 7.16
N SER A 273 10.83 19.98 6.88
CA SER A 273 9.80 19.67 7.89
C SER A 273 9.70 18.17 8.17
N ASN A 274 10.12 17.32 7.22
CA ASN A 274 10.25 15.90 7.44
C ASN A 274 11.50 15.58 8.28
N ARG A 275 11.27 15.38 9.57
CA ARG A 275 12.33 15.05 10.56
C ARG A 275 13.07 13.76 10.22
N GLU A 276 12.36 12.75 9.71
CA GLU A 276 12.97 11.45 9.38
C GLU A 276 13.87 11.55 8.15
N MET A 277 13.43 12.27 7.11
CA MET A 277 14.27 12.56 5.94
C MET A 277 15.57 13.25 6.36
N THR A 278 15.45 14.29 7.19
CA THR A 278 16.62 15.03 7.68
C THR A 278 17.54 14.14 8.52
N ARG A 279 16.98 13.30 9.40
CA ARG A 279 17.74 12.34 10.22
C ARG A 279 18.52 11.35 9.35
N LEU A 280 17.89 10.76 8.33
CA LEU A 280 18.52 9.77 7.45
C LEU A 280 19.64 10.39 6.60
N GLN A 281 19.45 11.61 6.09
CA GLN A 281 20.49 12.37 5.39
C GLN A 281 21.70 12.66 6.32
N SER A 282 21.46 13.07 7.56
CA SER A 282 22.55 13.27 8.53
C SER A 282 23.24 11.96 8.91
N LEU A 283 22.48 10.86 9.01
CA LEU A 283 23.02 9.54 9.33
C LEU A 283 23.95 9.02 8.23
N SER A 284 23.61 9.19 6.95
CA SER A 284 24.50 8.75 5.85
C SER A 284 25.84 9.48 5.87
N VAL A 285 25.85 10.78 6.17
CA VAL A 285 27.08 11.58 6.34
C VAL A 285 27.87 11.09 7.57
N LYS A 286 27.19 10.90 8.72
CA LYS A 286 27.83 10.41 9.95
C LYS A 286 28.50 9.05 9.76
N LEU A 287 27.89 8.18 8.96
CA LEU A 287 28.42 6.85 8.64
C LEU A 287 29.51 6.88 7.55
N GLY A 288 29.73 8.02 6.90
CA GLY A 288 30.71 8.20 5.82
C GLY A 288 30.33 7.43 4.54
N ILE A 289 29.04 7.34 4.25
CA ILE A 289 28.49 6.65 3.07
C ILE A 289 27.62 7.58 2.21
N ASP A 290 27.59 8.88 2.47
CA ASP A 290 26.75 9.83 1.74
C ASP A 290 26.99 9.83 0.23
N GLN A 291 28.22 9.57 -0.23
CA GLN A 291 28.55 9.52 -1.66
C GLN A 291 27.91 8.33 -2.41
N LEU A 292 27.52 7.26 -1.71
CA LEU A 292 26.87 6.10 -2.32
C LEU A 292 25.34 6.12 -2.19
N VAL A 293 24.77 7.09 -1.45
CA VAL A 293 23.34 7.17 -1.18
C VAL A 293 22.71 8.33 -1.94
N SER A 294 21.64 8.06 -2.69
CA SER A 294 20.84 9.09 -3.38
C SER A 294 19.41 9.14 -2.87
N PHE A 295 18.98 10.32 -2.43
CA PHE A 295 17.57 10.62 -2.13
C PHE A 295 16.95 11.28 -3.36
N VAL A 296 16.19 10.52 -4.16
CA VAL A 296 15.68 11.00 -5.45
C VAL A 296 14.27 11.58 -5.39
N GLY A 297 13.69 11.61 -4.19
CA GLY A 297 12.31 12.02 -3.93
C GLY A 297 11.28 11.03 -4.43
N ALA A 298 10.01 11.32 -4.18
CA ALA A 298 8.89 10.51 -4.65
C ALA A 298 8.80 10.52 -6.18
N LYS A 299 8.27 9.42 -6.73
CA LYS A 299 8.04 9.23 -8.16
C LYS A 299 6.60 8.82 -8.39
N GLU A 300 6.10 9.16 -9.57
CA GLU A 300 4.79 8.71 -10.01
C GLU A 300 4.81 7.21 -10.27
N GLN A 301 3.65 6.56 -10.11
CA GLN A 301 3.51 5.11 -10.27
C GLN A 301 3.98 4.63 -11.65
N ALA A 302 3.79 5.43 -12.70
CA ALA A 302 4.22 5.12 -14.07
C ALA A 302 5.76 5.15 -14.24
N GLN A 303 6.49 5.82 -13.34
CA GLN A 303 7.95 5.91 -13.39
C GLN A 303 8.63 4.79 -12.61
N LEU A 304 7.96 4.23 -11.60
CA LEU A 304 8.51 3.20 -10.71
C LEU A 304 9.01 1.92 -11.41
N PRO A 305 8.36 1.39 -12.48
CA PRO A 305 8.85 0.20 -13.18
C PRO A 305 10.32 0.32 -13.60
N ARG A 306 10.74 1.50 -14.05
CA ARG A 306 12.14 1.76 -14.41
C ARG A 306 13.11 1.59 -13.23
N TYR A 307 12.73 2.10 -12.06
CA TYR A 307 13.57 2.00 -10.85
C TYR A 307 13.68 0.55 -10.40
N TYR A 308 12.56 -0.17 -10.32
CA TYR A 308 12.55 -1.57 -9.94
C TYR A 308 13.41 -2.39 -10.90
N ARG A 309 13.22 -2.23 -12.21
CA ARG A 309 13.94 -2.99 -13.25
C ARG A 309 15.45 -2.73 -13.25
N ALA A 310 15.86 -1.50 -12.93
CA ALA A 310 17.28 -1.14 -12.83
C ALA A 310 17.97 -1.70 -11.57
N ALA A 311 17.21 -1.90 -10.50
CA ALA A 311 17.71 -2.33 -9.20
C ALA A 311 18.13 -3.80 -9.20
N THR A 312 19.26 -4.12 -8.58
CA THR A 312 19.70 -5.49 -8.30
C THR A 312 18.85 -6.12 -7.20
N ALA A 313 18.44 -5.34 -6.20
CA ALA A 313 17.43 -5.73 -5.23
C ALA A 313 16.65 -4.53 -4.72
N VAL A 314 15.42 -4.80 -4.30
CA VAL A 314 14.64 -3.89 -3.47
C VAL A 314 14.75 -4.32 -2.02
N ILE A 315 15.05 -3.38 -1.13
CA ILE A 315 15.19 -3.64 0.31
C ILE A 315 14.02 -3.02 1.05
N MET A 316 13.31 -3.84 1.84
CA MET A 316 12.16 -3.45 2.65
C MET A 316 12.36 -3.86 4.12
N PRO A 317 13.15 -3.12 4.90
CA PRO A 317 13.54 -3.50 6.26
C PRO A 317 12.50 -3.11 7.31
N SER A 318 11.24 -2.90 6.90
CA SER A 318 10.21 -2.26 7.74
C SER A 318 9.98 -3.00 9.06
N ASP A 319 9.70 -2.24 10.13
CA ASP A 319 9.25 -2.79 11.42
C ASP A 319 7.80 -3.29 11.30
N TYR A 320 7.01 -2.63 10.45
CA TYR A 320 5.62 -2.99 10.18
C TYR A 320 5.24 -2.71 8.73
N GLU A 321 4.60 -3.70 8.11
CA GLU A 321 4.11 -3.62 6.74
C GLU A 321 2.81 -4.41 6.60
N SER A 322 1.70 -3.75 6.29
CA SER A 322 0.39 -4.42 6.21
C SER A 322 0.38 -5.50 5.14
N PHE A 323 0.86 -5.17 3.93
CA PHE A 323 0.95 -6.12 2.82
C PHE A 323 2.32 -6.10 2.13
N GLY A 324 2.84 -4.90 1.80
CA GLY A 324 4.08 -4.77 1.04
C GLY A 324 3.85 -4.68 -0.47
N MET A 325 2.96 -3.79 -0.93
CA MET A 325 2.72 -3.58 -2.36
C MET A 325 4.00 -3.24 -3.13
N VAL A 326 4.93 -2.49 -2.53
CA VAL A 326 6.26 -2.21 -3.12
C VAL A 326 7.04 -3.49 -3.40
N ALA A 327 7.01 -4.47 -2.49
CA ALA A 327 7.65 -5.76 -2.73
C ALA A 327 6.97 -6.47 -3.91
N LEU A 328 5.63 -6.45 -3.97
CA LEU A 328 4.90 -7.10 -5.05
C LEU A 328 5.17 -6.43 -6.41
N GLU A 329 5.27 -5.11 -6.46
CA GLU A 329 5.65 -4.34 -7.65
C GLU A 329 7.08 -4.68 -8.10
N ALA A 330 8.04 -4.71 -7.16
CA ALA A 330 9.42 -5.10 -7.44
C ALA A 330 9.52 -6.53 -7.97
N MET A 331 8.83 -7.47 -7.32
CA MET A 331 8.73 -8.86 -7.76
C MET A 331 8.13 -8.94 -9.17
N SER A 332 7.06 -8.20 -9.44
CA SER A 332 6.44 -8.13 -10.77
C SER A 332 7.38 -7.60 -11.85
N SER A 333 8.31 -6.71 -11.50
CA SER A 333 9.39 -6.23 -12.41
C SER A 333 10.57 -7.19 -12.56
N GLY A 334 10.49 -8.37 -11.93
CA GLY A 334 11.55 -9.37 -11.95
C GLY A 334 12.75 -8.99 -11.09
N THR A 335 12.53 -8.21 -10.03
CA THR A 335 13.57 -7.76 -9.10
C THR A 335 13.41 -8.47 -7.77
N PRO A 336 14.45 -9.17 -7.27
CA PRO A 336 14.38 -9.85 -5.98
C PRO A 336 14.24 -8.84 -4.82
N VAL A 337 13.61 -9.28 -3.74
CA VAL A 337 13.30 -8.45 -2.58
C VAL A 337 14.01 -8.98 -1.33
N ILE A 338 14.75 -8.13 -0.62
CA ILE A 338 15.24 -8.42 0.74
C ILE A 338 14.30 -7.72 1.71
N ALA A 339 13.56 -8.48 2.51
CA ALA A 339 12.48 -7.93 3.34
C ALA A 339 12.57 -8.39 4.80
N SER A 340 12.19 -7.52 5.73
CA SER A 340 11.92 -7.94 7.10
C SER A 340 10.79 -8.96 7.14
N GLN A 341 10.92 -9.99 7.98
CA GLN A 341 9.89 -11.02 8.16
C GLN A 341 8.71 -10.51 9.01
N VAL A 342 8.00 -9.50 8.51
CA VAL A 342 6.88 -8.85 9.20
C VAL A 342 5.63 -8.76 8.34
N GLY A 343 4.47 -8.72 9.00
CA GLY A 343 3.19 -8.37 8.39
C GLY A 343 2.89 -9.13 7.09
N GLY A 344 2.76 -8.44 5.96
CA GLY A 344 2.53 -9.09 4.66
C GLY A 344 3.77 -9.57 3.92
N LEU A 345 4.93 -8.97 4.20
CA LEU A 345 6.19 -9.33 3.54
C LEU A 345 6.52 -10.82 3.77
N GLN A 346 6.26 -11.32 4.98
CA GLN A 346 6.50 -12.73 5.33
C GLN A 346 5.70 -13.76 4.51
N PHE A 347 4.58 -13.36 3.90
CA PHE A 347 3.74 -14.25 3.07
C PHE A 347 3.95 -14.01 1.59
N LEU A 348 4.59 -12.90 1.23
CA LEU A 348 4.76 -12.47 -0.15
C LEU A 348 6.13 -12.90 -0.67
N VAL A 349 7.20 -12.66 0.09
CA VAL A 349 8.55 -13.08 -0.27
C VAL A 349 8.76 -14.53 0.17
N ARG A 350 9.27 -15.37 -0.73
CA ARG A 350 9.71 -16.73 -0.44
C ARG A 350 11.22 -16.73 -0.27
N ASP A 351 11.68 -16.98 0.95
CA ASP A 351 13.10 -16.94 1.30
C ASP A 351 13.92 -17.84 0.38
N ARG A 352 15.03 -17.29 -0.14
CA ARG A 352 15.96 -17.89 -1.10
C ARG A 352 15.37 -18.28 -2.47
N GLU A 353 14.06 -18.12 -2.70
CA GLU A 353 13.37 -18.42 -3.97
C GLU A 353 13.03 -17.15 -4.75
N THR A 354 12.42 -16.15 -4.11
CA THR A 354 12.03 -14.86 -4.74
C THR A 354 12.71 -13.66 -4.10
N GLY A 355 13.50 -13.89 -3.06
CA GLY A 355 14.09 -12.87 -2.22
C GLY A 355 14.76 -13.45 -0.98
N TYR A 356 15.01 -12.61 0.02
CA TYR A 356 15.51 -13.01 1.32
C TYR A 356 14.65 -12.41 2.44
N HIS A 357 14.50 -13.17 3.52
CA HIS A 357 14.00 -12.65 4.78
C HIS A 357 15.15 -12.25 5.71
N ILE A 358 14.96 -11.11 6.37
CA ILE A 358 15.84 -10.67 7.47
C ILE A 358 15.01 -10.47 8.74
N PRO A 359 15.61 -10.63 9.94
CA PRO A 359 14.99 -10.15 11.15
C PRO A 359 14.91 -8.61 11.14
N THR A 360 13.95 -8.05 11.86
CA THR A 360 13.77 -6.59 11.99
C THR A 360 14.97 -5.95 12.68
N ARG A 361 15.41 -4.80 12.17
CA ARG A 361 16.52 -4.00 12.74
C ARG A 361 17.84 -4.79 12.92
N GLU A 362 18.11 -5.72 12.02
CA GLU A 362 19.37 -6.50 11.99
C GLU A 362 20.26 -6.12 10.79
N PRO A 363 21.06 -5.04 10.90
CA PRO A 363 21.88 -4.56 9.77
C PRO A 363 22.95 -5.55 9.33
N ILE A 364 23.48 -6.39 10.23
CA ILE A 364 24.47 -7.42 9.87
C ILE A 364 23.84 -8.52 9.00
N SER A 365 22.64 -8.98 9.36
CA SER A 365 21.89 -9.96 8.57
C SER A 365 21.53 -9.40 7.18
N LEU A 366 21.17 -8.12 7.11
CA LEU A 366 20.95 -7.44 5.83
C LEU A 366 22.24 -7.37 4.99
N ALA A 367 23.37 -7.02 5.59
CA ALA A 367 24.66 -7.01 4.90
C ALA A 367 25.02 -8.40 4.36
N ASP A 368 24.76 -9.48 5.11
CA ASP A 368 24.99 -10.86 4.68
C ASP A 368 24.14 -11.22 3.46
N CYS A 369 22.85 -10.87 3.47
CA CYS A 369 21.96 -11.10 2.33
C CYS A 369 22.39 -10.32 1.08
N ILE A 370 22.86 -9.06 1.25
CA ILE A 370 23.40 -8.26 0.16
C ILE A 370 24.66 -8.93 -0.43
N ILE A 371 25.58 -9.40 0.42
CA ILE A 371 26.78 -10.12 -0.04
C ILE A 371 26.39 -11.38 -0.80
N GLU A 372 25.48 -12.20 -0.25
CA GLU A 372 25.04 -13.44 -0.87
C GLU A 372 24.42 -13.18 -2.25
N LEU A 373 23.46 -12.25 -2.32
CA LEU A 373 22.78 -11.92 -3.58
C LEU A 373 23.75 -11.40 -4.66
N LEU A 374 24.70 -10.55 -4.29
CA LEU A 374 25.63 -9.94 -5.24
C LEU A 374 26.82 -10.83 -5.59
N SER A 375 27.04 -11.94 -4.87
CA SER A 375 28.10 -12.90 -5.16
C SER A 375 27.77 -13.84 -6.32
N ASP A 376 26.48 -14.00 -6.64
CA ASP A 376 25.99 -14.91 -7.69
C ASP A 376 24.90 -14.22 -8.52
N SER A 377 25.30 -13.58 -9.61
CA SER A 377 24.39 -12.85 -10.50
C SER A 377 23.37 -13.77 -11.18
N ALA A 378 23.74 -15.02 -11.48
CA ALA A 378 22.84 -15.98 -12.11
C ALA A 378 21.72 -16.37 -11.14
N ARG A 379 22.06 -16.60 -9.87
CA ARG A 379 21.07 -16.86 -8.82
C ARG A 379 20.17 -15.64 -8.57
N ALA A 380 20.72 -14.43 -8.58
CA ALA A 380 19.92 -13.21 -8.45
C ALA A 380 18.90 -13.06 -9.61
N GLU A 381 19.29 -13.40 -10.84
CA GLU A 381 18.42 -13.38 -12.02
C GLU A 381 17.30 -14.44 -11.91
N LEU A 382 17.64 -15.68 -11.58
CA LEU A 382 16.67 -16.76 -11.35
C LEU A 382 15.66 -16.43 -10.24
N MET A 383 16.12 -15.75 -9.18
CA MET A 383 15.30 -15.27 -8.08
C MET A 383 14.32 -14.19 -8.55
N GLY A 384 14.78 -13.25 -9.38
CA GLY A 384 13.95 -12.24 -10.03
C GLY A 384 12.89 -12.84 -10.94
N GLU A 385 13.24 -13.82 -11.77
CA GLU A 385 12.27 -14.53 -12.61
C GLU A 385 11.21 -15.28 -11.79
N SER A 386 11.63 -15.94 -10.72
CA SER A 386 10.72 -16.64 -9.81
C SER A 386 9.77 -15.67 -9.12
N ALA A 387 10.28 -14.51 -8.71
CA ALA A 387 9.48 -13.41 -8.17
C ALA A 387 8.43 -12.91 -9.18
N ALA A 388 8.83 -12.70 -10.44
CA ALA A 388 7.92 -12.25 -11.50
C ALA A 388 6.82 -13.26 -11.81
N ARG A 389 7.15 -14.56 -11.82
CA ARG A 389 6.16 -15.64 -11.99
C ARG A 389 5.16 -15.65 -10.83
N LEU A 390 5.63 -15.57 -9.59
CA LEU A 390 4.76 -15.55 -8.41
C LEU A 390 3.85 -14.32 -8.39
N ALA A 391 4.35 -13.15 -8.79
CA ALA A 391 3.58 -11.90 -8.81
C ALA A 391 2.35 -11.95 -9.73
N GLN A 392 2.34 -12.82 -10.75
CA GLN A 392 1.17 -13.00 -11.65
C GLN A 392 -0.08 -13.48 -10.92
N ASP A 393 0.07 -14.23 -9.83
CA ASP A 393 -1.05 -14.72 -9.02
C ASP A 393 -1.77 -13.59 -8.28
N TYR A 394 -1.12 -12.43 -8.19
CA TYR A 394 -1.61 -11.22 -7.55
C TYR A 394 -2.05 -10.17 -8.58
N ALA A 395 -2.23 -10.52 -9.86
CA ALA A 395 -2.74 -9.58 -10.85
C ALA A 395 -4.08 -8.96 -10.38
N TRP A 396 -4.22 -7.63 -10.49
CA TRP A 396 -5.43 -6.92 -10.05
C TRP A 396 -6.71 -7.50 -10.64
N SER A 397 -6.69 -7.96 -11.89
CA SER A 397 -7.83 -8.64 -12.55
C SER A 397 -8.29 -9.89 -11.78
N ARG A 398 -7.35 -10.70 -11.28
CA ARG A 398 -7.65 -11.88 -10.44
C ARG A 398 -8.18 -11.49 -9.07
N ILE A 399 -7.59 -10.46 -8.45
CA ILE A 399 -7.99 -9.94 -7.14
C ILE A 399 -9.41 -9.35 -7.20
N ALA A 400 -9.70 -8.56 -8.24
CA ALA A 400 -11.02 -7.98 -8.46
C ALA A 400 -12.09 -9.05 -8.66
N GLN A 401 -11.83 -10.11 -9.43
CA GLN A 401 -12.75 -11.24 -9.56
C GLN A 401 -13.00 -11.95 -8.22
N ARG A 402 -11.97 -12.14 -7.39
CA ARG A 402 -12.12 -12.72 -6.04
C ARG A 402 -12.99 -11.85 -5.14
N LEU A 403 -12.78 -10.53 -5.16
CA LEU A 403 -13.57 -9.58 -4.39
C LEU A 403 -15.01 -9.50 -4.90
N LEU A 404 -15.23 -9.49 -6.21
CA LEU A 404 -16.56 -9.45 -6.81
C LEU A 404 -17.42 -10.64 -6.34
N ARG A 405 -16.85 -11.85 -6.23
CA ARG A 405 -17.56 -13.01 -5.66
C ARG A 405 -17.99 -12.79 -4.20
N VAL A 406 -17.15 -12.12 -3.40
CA VAL A 406 -17.52 -11.74 -2.02
C VAL A 406 -18.65 -10.72 -2.05
N PHE A 407 -18.55 -9.72 -2.93
CA PHE A 407 -19.54 -8.66 -3.06
C PHE A 407 -20.92 -9.20 -3.46
N GLU A 408 -20.97 -10.06 -4.48
CA GLU A 408 -22.19 -10.77 -4.91
C GLU A 408 -22.79 -11.64 -3.78
N THR A 409 -21.95 -12.32 -3.01
CA THR A 409 -22.40 -13.13 -1.87
C THR A 409 -23.02 -12.24 -0.78
N VAL A 410 -22.40 -11.10 -0.47
CA VAL A 410 -22.87 -10.18 0.58
C VAL A 410 -24.14 -9.46 0.15
N SER A 411 -24.23 -9.01 -1.10
CA SER A 411 -25.42 -8.35 -1.65
C SER A 411 -26.60 -9.31 -1.86
N GLY A 412 -26.40 -10.63 -1.73
CA GLY A 412 -27.44 -11.65 -1.92
C GLY A 412 -27.72 -11.94 -3.41
N GLN A 413 -26.75 -11.68 -4.28
CA GLN A 413 -26.87 -11.73 -5.74
C GLN A 413 -25.82 -12.68 -6.35
N ALA A 414 -25.73 -13.91 -5.86
CA ALA A 414 -24.83 -14.92 -6.44
C ALA A 414 -25.22 -15.22 -7.90
N ARG A 415 -24.28 -15.10 -8.85
CA ARG A 415 -24.46 -15.66 -10.20
C ARG A 415 -24.56 -17.18 -10.08
N LYS A 416 -25.65 -17.76 -10.58
CA LYS A 416 -25.68 -19.19 -10.91
C LYS A 416 -24.59 -19.38 -11.98
N GLN A 417 -23.55 -20.15 -11.68
CA GLN A 417 -22.60 -20.58 -12.71
C GLN A 417 -23.36 -21.42 -13.74
N PRO A 418 -23.07 -21.25 -15.05
CA PRO A 418 -23.63 -22.12 -16.09
C PRO A 418 -23.19 -23.57 -15.91
#